data_AF-A0A2I1N8H2-F1
#
_entry.id   AF-A0A2I1N8H2-F1
#
_cell.length_a   1.000
_cell.length_b   1.000
_cell.length_c   1.000
_cell.angle_alpha   90.00
_cell.angle_beta   90.00
_cell.angle_gamma   90.00
#
_symmetry.space_group_name_H-M   'P 1'
#
loop_
_entity.id
_entity.type
_entity.pdbx_description
1 polymer ?
#
loop_
_entity_poly.entity_id
_entity_poly.type
_entity_poly.pdbx_seq_one_letter_code
_entity_poly.pdbx_strand_id
1 'polypeptide(L)' 'MICPYCANEKTNVIATVKGLVNERFRKCPKCGRTFSTIEIIKVKDDELIEYEKIIKESLKGS' A
#
# COMPACT_ATOMS: atom_id res chain seq x y z
N MET A 1 1.11 -10.04 7.61
CA MET A 1 1.52 -8.72 8.13
C MET A 1 1.04 -8.60 9.56
N ILE A 2 1.93 -8.23 10.49
CA ILE A 2 1.60 -8.11 11.92
C ILE A 2 0.70 -6.89 12.15
N CYS A 3 -0.31 -7.04 13.01
CA CYS A 3 -1.18 -5.92 13.40
C CYS A 3 -0.38 -4.88 14.20
N PRO A 4 -0.33 -3.61 13.76
CA PRO A 4 0.47 -2.58 14.44
C PRO A 4 -0.07 -2.18 15.81
N TYR A 5 -1.31 -2.59 16.14
CA TYR A 5 -1.97 -2.20 17.39
C TYR A 5 -1.92 -3.25 18.50
N CYS A 6 -1.91 -4.53 18.16
CA CYS A 6 -1.98 -5.62 19.16
C CYS A 6 -0.97 -6.74 18.91
N ALA A 7 -0.03 -6.53 17.99
CA ALA A 7 1.01 -7.47 17.60
C ALA A 7 0.49 -8.86 17.13
N ASN A 8 -0.79 -8.97 16.77
CA ASN A 8 -1.32 -10.22 16.22
C ASN A 8 -0.67 -10.52 14.86
N GLU A 9 -0.11 -11.71 14.70
CA GLU A 9 0.65 -12.10 13.52
C GLU A 9 -0.21 -12.22 12.26
N LYS A 10 -1.49 -12.57 12.44
CA LYS A 10 -2.47 -12.75 11.36
C LYS A 10 -3.34 -11.51 11.18
N THR A 11 -3.48 -11.07 9.93
CA THR A 11 -4.36 -9.97 9.53
C THR A 11 -5.01 -10.31 8.20
N ASN A 12 -6.25 -9.88 8.00
CA ASN A 12 -7.01 -10.18 6.79
C ASN A 12 -6.99 -8.98 5.86
N VAL A 13 -6.71 -9.20 4.57
CA VAL A 13 -6.89 -8.18 3.54
C VAL A 13 -8.38 -8.10 3.21
N ILE A 14 -8.96 -6.91 3.28
CA ILE A 14 -10.38 -6.66 3.01
C ILE A 14 -10.61 -5.94 1.68
N ALA A 15 -9.63 -5.18 1.21
CA ALA A 15 -9.65 -4.54 -0.10
C ALA A 15 -8.22 -4.31 -0.59
N THR A 16 -8.06 -4.20 -1.91
CA THR A 16 -6.79 -3.84 -2.55
C THR A 16 -7.06 -2.84 -3.65
N VAL A 17 -6.34 -1.71 -3.62
CA VAL A 17 -6.29 -0.75 -4.72
C VAL A 17 -4.96 -0.94 -5.43
N LYS A 18 -5.03 -1.19 -6.74
CA LYS A 18 -3.85 -1.41 -7.58
C LYS A 18 -3.61 -0.17 -8.44
N GLY A 19 -2.37 0.30 -8.45
CA GLY A 19 -1.89 1.39 -9.31
C GLY A 19 -0.37 1.30 -9.42
N LEU A 20 0.30 2.45 -9.34
CA LEU A 20 1.78 2.50 -9.20
C LEU A 20 2.28 1.78 -7.94
N VAL A 21 1.43 1.73 -6.92
CA VAL A 21 1.63 0.94 -5.70
C VAL A 21 0.42 0.06 -5.47
N ASN A 22 0.61 -1.01 -4.71
CA ASN A 22 -0.50 -1.79 -4.17
C ASN A 22 -0.82 -1.29 -2.77
N GLU A 23 -1.94 -0.59 -2.61
CA GLU A 23 -2.47 -0.28 -1.29
C GLU A 23 -3.41 -1.39 -0.84
N ARG A 24 -3.10 -2.01 0.31
CA ARG A 24 -3.89 -3.10 0.88
C ARG A 24 -4.52 -2.66 2.19
N PHE A 25 -5.85 -2.64 2.22
CA PHE A 25 -6.63 -2.41 3.43
C PHE A 25 -6.77 -3.72 4.19
N ARG A 26 -6.50 -3.69 5.49
CA ARG A 26 -6.50 -4.86 6.36
C ARG A 26 -7.38 -4.65 7.58
N LYS A 27 -7.94 -5.74 8.10
CA LYS A 27 -8.62 -5.82 9.39
C LYS A 27 -7.96 -6.87 10.26
N CYS A 28 -7.68 -6.52 11.52
CA CYS A 28 -7.15 -7.48 12.47
C CYS A 28 -8.29 -8.35 13.04
N PRO A 29 -8.22 -9.70 12.95
CA PRO A 29 -9.24 -10.56 13.53
C PRO A 29 -9.22 -10.56 15.07
N LYS A 30 -8.10 -10.19 15.71
CA LYS A 30 -7.96 -10.17 17.17
C LYS A 30 -8.51 -8.88 17.80
N CYS A 31 -8.08 -7.71 17.33
CA CYS A 31 -8.48 -6.42 17.92
C CYS A 31 -9.54 -5.65 17.12
N GLY A 32 -9.97 -6.16 15.96
CA GLY A 32 -11.02 -5.57 15.12
C GLY A 32 -10.62 -4.31 14.34
N ARG A 33 -9.48 -3.68 14.67
CA ARG A 33 -9.02 -2.44 14.02
C ARG A 33 -8.64 -2.65 12.56
N THR A 34 -8.86 -1.62 11.76
CA THR A 34 -8.48 -1.52 10.35
C THR A 34 -7.24 -0.65 10.17
N PHE A 35 -6.41 -0.99 9.18
CA PHE A 35 -5.23 -0.21 8.78
C PHE A 35 -4.87 -0.54 7.33
N SER A 36 -4.13 0.32 6.64
CA SER A 36 -3.60 0.06 5.29
C SER A 36 -2.09 -0.14 5.30
N THR A 37 -1.57 -0.81 4.26
CA THR A 37 -0.15 -0.77 3.92
C THR A 37 0.02 -0.46 2.45
N ILE A 38 1.12 0.20 2.13
CA ILE A 38 1.53 0.47 0.75
C ILE A 38 2.68 -0.47 0.39
N GLU A 39 2.50 -1.24 -0.68
CA GLU A 39 3.53 -2.10 -1.26
C GLU A 39 4.02 -1.45 -2.56
N ILE A 40 5.29 -1.03 -2.57
CA ILE A 40 5.92 -0.43 -3.76
C ILE A 40 6.19 -1.54 -4.78
N ILE A 41 5.65 -1.36 -5.98
CA ILE A 41 5.88 -2.28 -7.09
C ILE A 41 7.18 -1.84 -7.78
N LYS A 42 8.25 -2.65 -7.65
CA LYS A 42 9.48 -2.41 -8.40
C LYS A 42 9.30 -2.96 -9.82
N VAL A 43 9.00 -2.07 -10.76
CA VAL A 43 8.92 -2.40 -12.19
C VAL A 43 10.32 -2.28 -12.81
N LYS A 44 10.64 -3.14 -13.79
CA LYS A 44 11.85 -3.03 -14.62
C LYS A 44 11.59 -2.33 -15.96
N ASP A 45 10.41 -1.72 -16.09
CA ASP A 45 9.95 -1.07 -17.29
C ASP A 45 10.25 0.42 -17.20
N ASP A 46 11.09 0.92 -18.11
CA ASP A 46 11.58 2.29 -18.10
C ASP A 46 10.46 3.32 -18.29
N GLU A 47 9.40 2.99 -19.05
CA GLU A 47 8.26 3.88 -19.26
C GLU A 47 7.45 4.07 -17.98
N LEU A 48 7.23 2.98 -17.24
CA LEU A 48 6.52 3.02 -15.96
C LEU A 48 7.32 3.74 -14.87
N ILE A 49 8.66 3.63 -14.90
CA ILE A 49 9.55 4.37 -13.99
C ILE A 49 9.44 5.87 -14.26
N GLU A 50 9.48 6.28 -15.53
CA GLU A 50 9.39 7.69 -15.89
C GLU A 50 8.01 8.28 -15.55
N TYR A 51 6.94 7.52 -15.82
CA TYR A 51 5.59 7.90 -15.42
C TYR A 51 5.45 8.07 -13.89
N GLU A 52 6.07 7.20 -13.08
CA GLU A 52 6.08 7.33 -11.62
C GLU A 52 6.76 8.65 -11.17
N LYS A 53 7.84 9.07 -11.84
CA LYS A 53 8.51 10.35 -11.54
C LYS A 53 7.61 11.54 -11.83
N ILE A 54 6.98 11.58 -13.01
CA ILE A 54 6.09 12.67 -13.43
C ILE A 54 4.92 12.85 -12.44
N ILE A 55 4.30 11.76 -12.01
CA ILE A 55 3.20 11.80 -11.03
C ILE A 55 3.68 12.35 -9.68
N LYS A 56 4.85 11.91 -9.19
CA LYS A 56 5.42 12.38 -7.92
C LYS A 56 5.76 13.87 -7.95
N GLU A 57 6.24 14.38 -9.07
CA GLU A 57 6.51 15.82 -9.24
C GLU A 57 5.22 16.64 -9.27
N SER A 58 4.20 16.15 -9.98
CA SER A 58 2.88 16.80 -10.05
C SER A 58 2.21 16.92 -8.68
N LEU A 59 2.38 15.94 -7.80
CA LEU A 59 1.82 15.93 -6.44
C LEU A 59 2.57 16.83 -5.44
N LYS A 60 3.82 17.21 -5.72
CA LYS A 60 4.62 18.11 -4.86
C LYS A 60 4.31 19.59 -5.09
N GLY A 61 3.66 19.92 -6.20
CA GLY A 61 3.34 21.30 -6.59
C GLY A 61 1.98 21.81 -6.12
N SER A 62 1.25 21.04 -5.30
CA SER A 62 -0.10 21.33 -4.80
C SER A 62 -0.14 21.46 -3.28
#